data_AF-A0A7V9HD42-F1
#
_entry.id   AF-A0A7V9HD42-F1
#
_cell.length_a   1.000
_cell.length_b   1.000
_cell.length_c   1.000
_cell.angle_alpha   90.00
_cell.angle_beta   90.00
_cell.angle_gamma   90.00
#
_symmetry.space_group_name_H-M   'P 1'
#
loop_
_entity.id
_entity.type
_entity.pdbx_description
1 polymer ?
#
loop_
_entity_poly.entity_id
_entity_poly.type
_entity_poly.pdbx_seq_one_letter_code
_entity_poly.pdbx_strand_id
1 'polypeptide(L)'
;MSVRGRVLAPSDRLRYSPGSLVLIVCADPATRERFCARVLEDPSALLSMDKVRGLLQGRVGDAEIETKALALIDTAVTKRLAGGQTVVMAMEDLDRGRRERYVRMAAEHRRPRHLILVEAGKESVADEDRAALSELRTALDAGGLGAEGFMTSLRLGGRTVEELKRIVFARPPADD
;
A
#
# COMPACT_ATOMS: atom_id res chain seq x y z
N MET A 1 7.00 -15.57 7.39
CA MET A 1 8.32 -15.02 7.76
C MET A 1 8.06 -13.82 8.67
N SER A 2 8.16 -13.98 9.99
CA SER A 2 7.81 -12.93 10.95
C SER A 2 8.95 -11.91 11.04
N VAL A 3 8.61 -10.62 11.10
CA VAL A 3 9.58 -9.54 11.35
C VAL A 3 9.14 -8.73 12.56
N ARG A 4 10.09 -8.05 13.21
CA ARG A 4 9.78 -7.07 14.26
C ARG A 4 9.13 -5.84 13.61
N GLY A 5 7.81 -5.80 13.60
CA GLY A 5 7.03 -4.67 13.08
C GLY A 5 7.06 -3.48 14.05
N ARG A 6 7.09 -2.26 13.51
CA ARG A 6 6.99 -1.00 14.27
C ARG A 6 5.77 -0.21 13.82
N VAL A 7 4.89 0.12 14.76
CA VAL A 7 3.82 1.09 14.52
C VAL A 7 4.42 2.50 14.53
N LEU A 8 4.16 3.27 13.47
CA LEU A 8 4.61 4.65 13.34
C LEU A 8 3.56 5.60 13.90
N ALA A 9 4.02 6.71 14.49
CA ALA A 9 3.17 7.85 14.77
C ALA A 9 2.93 8.65 13.47
N PRO A 10 1.77 9.30 13.33
CA PRO A 10 1.53 10.27 12.26
C PRO A 10 2.59 11.38 12.27
N SER A 11 2.88 11.88 11.06
CA SER A 11 3.89 12.91 10.79
C SER A 11 3.45 13.65 9.52
N ASP A 12 3.88 14.91 9.36
CA ASP A 12 3.66 15.66 8.12
C ASP A 12 4.52 15.12 6.96
N ARG A 13 5.59 14.40 7.26
CA ARG A 13 6.49 13.77 6.30
C ARG A 13 6.87 12.36 6.72
N LEU A 14 6.68 11.41 5.82
CA LEU A 14 7.15 10.03 5.96
C LEU A 14 8.33 9.78 5.03
N ARG A 15 9.35 9.12 5.55
CA ARG A 15 10.52 8.70 4.78
C ARG A 15 10.64 7.19 4.83
N TYR A 16 10.72 6.59 3.65
CA TYR A 16 11.07 5.18 3.48
C TYR A 16 12.36 5.05 2.68
N SER A 17 13.03 3.92 2.82
CA SER A 17 14.19 3.59 2.01
C SER A 17 13.79 3.45 0.53
N PRO A 18 14.66 3.84 -0.42
CA PRO A 18 14.45 3.50 -1.83
C PRO A 18 14.34 1.99 -2.03
N GLY A 19 13.48 1.56 -2.96
CA GLY A 19 13.24 0.14 -3.23
C GLY A 19 12.26 -0.52 -2.26
N SER A 20 11.59 0.25 -1.40
CA SER A 20 10.54 -0.25 -0.52
C SER A 20 9.27 -0.64 -1.28
N LEU A 21 8.55 -1.63 -0.74
CA LEU A 21 7.13 -1.83 -0.97
C LEU A 21 6.33 -1.05 0.06
N VAL A 22 5.36 -0.24 -0.38
CA VAL A 22 4.37 0.40 0.49
C VAL A 22 2.98 0.02 0.01
N LEU A 23 2.18 -0.61 0.88
CA LEU A 23 0.76 -0.83 0.62
C LEU A 23 -0.06 0.32 1.22
N ILE A 24 -0.88 0.97 0.40
CA ILE A 24 -1.90 1.94 0.83
C ILE A 24 -3.23 1.20 0.86
N VAL A 25 -3.78 1.05 2.06
CA VAL A 25 -5.03 0.33 2.32
C VAL A 25 -6.08 1.33 2.79
N CYS A 26 -7.26 1.31 2.18
CA CYS A 26 -8.37 2.19 2.52
C CYS A 26 -9.67 1.52 2.05
N ALA A 27 -10.73 1.59 2.87
CA ALA A 27 -12.04 1.03 2.53
C ALA A 27 -12.82 1.92 1.55
N ASP A 28 -12.41 3.17 1.33
CA ASP A 28 -13.04 4.07 0.37
C ASP A 28 -12.07 4.38 -0.80
N PRO A 29 -12.37 3.92 -2.02
CA PRO A 29 -11.53 4.17 -3.19
C PRO A 29 -11.27 5.66 -3.45
N ALA A 30 -12.27 6.53 -3.25
CA ALA A 30 -12.13 7.95 -3.51
C ALA A 30 -11.14 8.62 -2.53
N THR A 31 -11.21 8.26 -1.24
CA THR A 31 -10.26 8.73 -0.23
C THR A 31 -8.85 8.21 -0.50
N ARG A 32 -8.70 6.93 -0.87
CA ARG A 32 -7.41 6.34 -1.28
C ARG A 32 -6.77 7.11 -2.42
N GLU A 33 -7.53 7.41 -3.46
CA GLU A 33 -7.04 8.09 -4.67
C GLU A 33 -6.62 9.53 -4.38
N ARG A 34 -7.46 10.30 -3.67
CA ARG A 34 -7.12 11.66 -3.23
C ARG A 34 -5.86 11.67 -2.36
N PHE A 35 -5.76 10.72 -1.44
CA PHE A 35 -4.59 10.58 -0.59
C PHE A 35 -3.33 10.32 -1.40
N CYS A 36 -3.33 9.28 -2.26
CA CYS A 36 -2.18 8.93 -3.09
C CYS A 36 -1.75 10.07 -4.03
N ALA A 37 -2.70 10.75 -4.68
CA ALA A 37 -2.44 11.87 -5.56
C ALA A 37 -1.80 13.07 -4.83
N ARG A 38 -2.14 13.25 -3.55
CA ARG A 38 -1.64 14.36 -2.73
C ARG A 38 -0.25 14.09 -2.13
N VAL A 39 -0.02 12.90 -1.60
CA VAL A 39 1.17 12.64 -0.75
C VAL A 39 2.37 12.05 -1.50
N LEU A 40 2.15 11.44 -2.67
CA LEU A 40 3.22 10.80 -3.44
C LEU A 40 3.92 11.82 -4.34
N GLU A 41 5.23 11.99 -4.12
CA GLU A 41 6.06 12.87 -4.94
C GLU A 41 6.33 12.30 -6.35
N ASP A 42 6.45 10.98 -6.46
CA ASP A 42 6.64 10.27 -7.72
C ASP A 42 5.41 9.40 -8.05
N PRO A 43 4.53 9.86 -8.94
CA PRO A 43 3.36 9.09 -9.38
C PRO A 43 3.72 7.78 -10.10
N SER A 44 4.94 7.63 -10.62
CA SER A 44 5.35 6.43 -11.36
C SER A 44 5.52 5.22 -10.46
N ALA A 45 5.82 5.43 -9.17
CA ALA A 45 5.91 4.40 -8.16
C ALA A 45 4.53 3.79 -7.81
N LEU A 46 3.44 4.53 -8.04
CA LEU A 46 2.08 4.10 -7.76
C LEU A 46 1.55 3.11 -8.79
N LEU A 47 1.10 1.95 -8.31
CA LEU A 47 0.40 0.93 -9.07
C LEU A 47 -0.99 0.68 -8.45
N SER A 48 -1.97 0.42 -9.30
CA SER A 48 -3.35 0.12 -8.90
C SER A 48 -4.00 -0.76 -9.97
N MET A 49 -4.81 -1.72 -9.54
CA MET A 49 -5.54 -2.62 -10.44
C MET A 49 -6.51 -1.86 -11.34
N ASP A 50 -7.24 -0.85 -10.84
CA ASP A 50 -8.10 0.06 -11.61
C ASP A 50 -7.42 0.62 -12.86
N LYS A 51 -6.22 1.21 -12.71
CA LYS A 51 -5.44 1.74 -13.84
C LYS A 51 -5.03 0.65 -14.83
N VAL A 52 -4.64 -0.53 -14.35
CA VAL A 52 -4.25 -1.65 -15.23
C VAL A 52 -5.46 -2.16 -16.00
N ARG A 53 -6.63 -2.30 -15.36
CA ARG A 53 -7.90 -2.65 -16.02
C ARG A 53 -8.24 -1.62 -17.10
N GLY A 54 -8.15 -0.33 -16.79
CA GLY A 54 -8.37 0.75 -17.77
C GLY A 54 -7.43 0.71 -18.99
N LEU A 55 -6.17 0.31 -18.80
CA LEU A 55 -5.21 0.12 -19.91
C LEU A 55 -5.52 -1.10 -20.79
N LEU A 56 -6.26 -2.08 -20.27
CA LEU A 56 -6.64 -3.30 -20.98
C LEU A 56 -7.99 -3.20 -21.69
N GLN A 57 -8.85 -2.27 -21.27
CA GLN A 57 -10.14 -2.02 -21.91
C GLN A 57 -9.98 -1.80 -23.41
N GLY A 58 -10.79 -2.52 -24.20
CA GLY A 58 -10.73 -2.50 -25.66
C GLY A 58 -9.50 -3.15 -26.30
N ARG A 59 -8.56 -3.68 -25.51
CA ARG A 59 -7.37 -4.41 -26.00
C ARG A 59 -7.45 -5.92 -25.79
N VAL A 60 -8.28 -6.35 -24.85
CA VAL A 60 -8.54 -7.76 -24.51
C VAL A 60 -10.03 -7.94 -24.28
N GLY A 61 -10.52 -9.19 -24.29
CA GLY A 61 -11.92 -9.46 -24.00
C GLY A 61 -12.26 -9.18 -22.53
N ASP A 62 -13.48 -8.75 -22.23
CA ASP A 62 -13.90 -8.36 -20.87
C ASP A 62 -13.68 -9.48 -19.85
N ALA A 63 -13.96 -10.73 -20.23
CA ALA A 63 -13.73 -11.91 -19.39
C ALA A 63 -12.24 -12.15 -19.07
N GLU A 64 -11.32 -11.59 -19.85
CA GLU A 64 -9.88 -11.73 -19.65
C GLU A 64 -9.26 -10.57 -18.86
N ILE A 65 -9.96 -9.44 -18.74
CA ILE A 65 -9.40 -8.19 -18.17
C ILE A 65 -8.84 -8.45 -16.77
N GLU A 66 -9.60 -9.10 -15.90
CA GLU A 66 -9.19 -9.30 -14.50
C GLU A 66 -7.93 -10.17 -14.40
N THR A 67 -7.95 -11.33 -15.04
CA THR A 67 -6.82 -12.27 -15.05
C THR A 67 -5.57 -11.63 -15.63
N LYS A 68 -5.70 -10.89 -16.74
CA LYS A 68 -4.58 -10.20 -17.38
C LYS A 68 -4.08 -9.01 -16.55
N ALA A 69 -4.98 -8.27 -15.92
CA ALA A 69 -4.61 -7.15 -15.04
C ALA A 69 -3.79 -7.63 -13.85
N LEU A 70 -4.24 -8.73 -13.20
CA LEU A 70 -3.51 -9.33 -12.09
C LEU A 70 -2.14 -9.84 -12.52
N ALA A 71 -2.05 -10.52 -13.68
CA ALA A 71 -0.77 -11.00 -14.19
C ALA A 71 0.20 -9.84 -14.51
N LEU A 72 -0.30 -8.76 -15.11
CA LEU A 72 0.49 -7.58 -15.43
C LEU A 72 0.97 -6.84 -14.19
N ILE A 73 0.10 -6.63 -13.21
CA ILE A 73 0.47 -5.91 -11.99
C ILE A 73 1.52 -6.70 -11.20
N ASP A 74 1.35 -8.01 -11.08
CA ASP A 74 2.31 -8.89 -10.40
C ASP A 74 3.67 -8.88 -11.08
N THR A 75 3.66 -8.94 -12.41
CA THR A 75 4.89 -8.85 -13.21
C THR A 75 5.57 -7.50 -13.01
N ALA A 76 4.81 -6.41 -12.99
CA ALA A 76 5.34 -5.06 -12.76
C ALA A 76 5.94 -4.92 -11.36
N VAL A 77 5.22 -5.36 -10.32
CA VAL A 77 5.67 -5.36 -8.93
C VAL A 77 6.98 -6.15 -8.80
N THR A 78 6.99 -7.38 -9.31
CA THR A 78 8.16 -8.27 -9.24
C THR A 78 9.38 -7.65 -9.92
N LYS A 79 9.22 -7.15 -11.16
CA LYS A 79 10.32 -6.52 -11.92
C LYS A 79 10.87 -5.29 -11.22
N ARG A 80 9.99 -4.42 -10.70
CA ARG A 80 10.40 -3.20 -9.97
C ARG A 80 11.17 -3.55 -8.71
N LEU A 81 10.65 -4.48 -7.90
CA LEU A 81 11.31 -4.92 -6.67
C LEU A 81 12.64 -5.61 -6.94
N ALA A 82 12.73 -6.45 -7.98
CA ALA A 82 13.99 -7.04 -8.42
C ALA A 82 15.01 -5.96 -8.80
N GLY A 83 14.58 -4.95 -9.57
CA GLY A 83 15.39 -3.79 -9.97
C GLY A 83 15.69 -2.78 -8.85
N GLY A 84 15.15 -2.97 -7.64
CA GLY A 84 15.35 -2.05 -6.52
C GLY A 84 14.59 -0.74 -6.63
N GLN A 85 13.58 -0.71 -7.49
CA GLN A 85 12.65 0.40 -7.62
C GLN A 85 11.60 0.32 -6.52
N THR A 86 11.18 1.48 -6.02
CA THR A 86 10.08 1.58 -5.07
C THR A 86 8.76 1.17 -5.74
N VAL A 87 7.92 0.47 -4.98
CA VAL A 87 6.55 0.15 -5.37
C VAL A 87 5.60 0.67 -4.33
N VAL A 88 4.64 1.49 -4.74
CA VAL A 88 3.48 1.88 -3.93
C VAL A 88 2.25 1.21 -4.54
N MET A 89 1.60 0.33 -3.79
CA MET A 89 0.38 -0.35 -4.24
C MET A 89 -0.84 0.30 -3.58
N ALA A 90 -1.75 0.85 -4.37
CA ALA A 90 -3.08 1.21 -3.89
C ALA A 90 -3.98 -0.04 -3.91
N MET A 91 -4.29 -0.57 -2.73
CA MET A 91 -5.12 -1.76 -2.56
C MET A 91 -6.59 -1.43 -2.81
N GLU A 92 -7.31 -2.32 -3.50
CA GLU A 92 -8.75 -2.18 -3.80
C GLU A 92 -9.66 -2.72 -2.70
N ASP A 93 -9.10 -3.55 -1.83
CA ASP A 93 -9.82 -4.26 -0.79
C ASP A 93 -8.99 -4.31 0.50
N LEU A 94 -9.60 -4.85 1.55
CA LEU A 94 -8.98 -5.13 2.84
C LEU A 94 -8.50 -6.58 2.95
N ASP A 95 -8.37 -7.29 1.82
CA ASP A 95 -8.06 -8.72 1.80
C ASP A 95 -6.64 -8.98 2.30
N ARG A 96 -6.53 -9.89 3.27
CA ARG A 96 -5.26 -10.26 3.87
C ARG A 96 -4.40 -11.08 2.90
N GLY A 97 -4.99 -11.99 2.12
CA GLY A 97 -4.26 -12.82 1.17
C GLY A 97 -3.56 -11.99 0.09
N ARG A 98 -4.23 -10.95 -0.40
CA ARG A 98 -3.71 -10.00 -1.39
C ARG A 98 -2.56 -9.16 -0.81
N ARG A 99 -2.66 -8.72 0.45
CA ARG A 99 -1.51 -8.10 1.16
C ARG A 99 -0.33 -9.05 1.29
N GLU A 100 -0.56 -10.27 1.78
CA GLU A 100 0.47 -11.28 1.98
C GLU A 100 1.19 -11.65 0.67
N ARG A 101 0.48 -11.69 -0.46
CA ARG A 101 1.04 -11.91 -1.80
C ARG A 101 2.14 -10.88 -2.12
N TYR A 102 1.84 -9.59 -1.99
CA TYR A 102 2.82 -8.54 -2.29
C TYR A 102 3.96 -8.49 -1.26
N VAL A 103 3.66 -8.74 0.01
CA VAL A 103 4.69 -8.88 1.05
C VAL A 103 5.66 -10.00 0.69
N ARG A 104 5.17 -11.15 0.23
CA ARG A 104 6.02 -12.27 -0.20
C ARG A 104 6.91 -11.90 -1.38
N MET A 105 6.38 -11.25 -2.42
CA MET A 105 7.18 -10.77 -3.56
C MET A 105 8.31 -9.83 -3.11
N ALA A 106 8.02 -8.88 -2.21
CA ALA A 106 9.06 -8.00 -1.66
C ALA A 106 10.07 -8.76 -0.78
N ALA A 107 9.64 -9.80 -0.06
CA ALA A 107 10.51 -10.64 0.73
C ALA A 107 11.52 -11.43 -0.10
N GLU A 108 11.09 -11.99 -1.22
CA GLU A 108 11.95 -12.71 -2.16
C GLU A 108 13.12 -11.83 -2.65
N HIS A 109 12.88 -10.53 -2.78
CA HIS A 109 13.89 -9.53 -3.18
C HIS A 109 14.53 -8.76 -2.02
N ARG A 110 14.31 -9.19 -0.77
CA ARG A 110 14.83 -8.54 0.46
C ARG A 110 14.51 -7.04 0.55
N ARG A 111 13.36 -6.64 0.01
CA ARG A 111 12.90 -5.25 0.04
C ARG A 111 12.18 -4.93 1.35
N PRO A 112 12.34 -3.71 1.90
CA PRO A 112 11.55 -3.25 3.03
C PRO A 112 10.07 -3.18 2.67
N ARG A 113 9.20 -3.46 3.64
CA ARG A 113 7.75 -3.58 3.43
C ARG A 113 7.00 -2.77 4.46
N HIS A 114 6.10 -1.92 4.01
CA HIS A 114 5.37 -0.98 4.85
C HIS A 114 3.88 -1.00 4.52
N LEU A 115 3.04 -0.71 5.51
CA LEU A 115 1.60 -0.55 5.34
C LEU A 115 1.15 0.81 5.87
N ILE A 116 0.32 1.50 5.11
CA ILE A 116 -0.40 2.70 5.56
C ILE A 116 -1.89 2.41 5.42
N LEU A 117 -2.60 2.37 6.56
CA LEU A 117 -4.05 2.34 6.61
C LEU A 117 -4.56 3.77 6.63
N VAL A 118 -5.33 4.15 5.60
CA VAL A 118 -6.03 5.43 5.51
C VAL A 118 -7.49 5.19 5.84
N GLU A 119 -7.97 5.83 6.90
CA GLU A 119 -9.36 5.72 7.31
C GLU A 119 -10.23 6.78 6.63
N ALA A 120 -11.30 6.32 5.98
CA ALA A 120 -12.37 7.17 5.49
C ALA A 120 -13.39 7.47 6.61
N GLY A 121 -14.35 8.34 6.33
CA GLY A 121 -15.52 8.54 7.18
C GLY A 121 -16.26 7.22 7.42
N LYS A 122 -16.85 7.05 8.60
CA LYS A 122 -17.54 5.78 8.98
C LYS A 122 -18.70 5.44 8.03
N GLU A 123 -19.29 6.48 7.46
CA GLU A 123 -20.35 6.47 6.45
C GLU A 123 -19.88 6.03 5.06
N SER A 124 -18.57 6.13 4.78
CA SER A 124 -17.97 5.72 3.50
C SER A 124 -17.46 4.28 3.51
N VAL A 125 -17.55 3.59 4.64
CA VAL A 125 -17.13 2.19 4.77
C VAL A 125 -18.34 1.29 4.52
N ALA A 126 -18.26 0.44 3.50
CA ALA A 126 -19.28 -0.56 3.21
C ALA A 126 -19.44 -1.55 4.38
N ASP A 127 -20.66 -2.06 4.59
CA ASP A 127 -20.95 -2.95 5.71
C ASP A 127 -20.12 -4.25 5.66
N GLU A 128 -19.88 -4.78 4.46
CA GLU A 128 -19.04 -5.96 4.22
C GLU A 128 -17.57 -5.74 4.62
N ASP A 129 -17.08 -4.51 4.53
CA ASP A 129 -15.69 -4.17 4.88
C ASP A 129 -15.47 -3.91 6.37
N ARG A 130 -16.53 -3.69 7.17
CA ARG A 130 -16.40 -3.28 8.57
C ARG A 130 -15.61 -4.29 9.41
N ALA A 131 -15.87 -5.58 9.21
CA ALA A 131 -15.20 -6.65 9.94
C ALA A 131 -13.70 -6.70 9.61
N ALA A 132 -13.37 -6.74 8.31
CA ALA A 132 -11.98 -6.75 7.84
C ALA A 132 -11.22 -5.48 8.26
N LEU A 133 -11.87 -4.32 8.23
CA LEU A 133 -11.29 -3.06 8.69
C LEU A 133 -11.02 -3.08 10.19
N SER A 134 -11.95 -3.61 11.00
CA SER A 134 -11.78 -3.74 12.44
C SER A 134 -10.64 -4.68 12.81
N GLU A 135 -10.52 -5.81 12.11
CA GLU A 135 -9.42 -6.75 12.28
C GLU A 135 -8.08 -6.09 11.94
N LEU A 136 -7.98 -5.42 10.78
CA LEU A 136 -6.76 -4.73 10.36
C LEU A 136 -6.36 -3.62 11.34
N ARG A 137 -7.32 -2.82 11.85
CA ARG A 137 -7.06 -1.80 12.89
C ARG A 137 -6.48 -2.42 14.15
N THR A 138 -7.12 -3.48 14.64
CA THR A 138 -6.69 -4.18 15.87
C THR A 138 -5.29 -4.76 15.71
N ALA A 139 -5.02 -5.43 14.59
CA ALA A 139 -3.70 -5.98 14.29
C ALA A 139 -2.63 -4.88 14.13
N LEU A 140 -2.97 -3.76 13.50
CA LEU A 140 -2.07 -2.63 13.33
C LEU A 140 -1.71 -2.00 14.66
N ASP A 141 -2.71 -1.62 15.47
CA ASP A 141 -2.50 -0.92 16.73
C ASP A 141 -1.73 -1.79 17.74
N ALA A 142 -1.90 -3.12 17.69
CA ALA A 142 -1.14 -4.07 18.49
C ALA A 142 0.29 -4.35 17.95
N GLY A 143 0.69 -3.77 16.82
CA GLY A 143 1.96 -4.07 16.15
C GLY A 143 2.03 -5.47 15.52
N GLY A 144 0.89 -6.16 15.40
CA GLY A 144 0.75 -7.52 14.89
C GLY A 144 1.08 -7.68 13.40
N LEU A 145 1.11 -6.60 12.63
CA LEU A 145 1.44 -6.63 11.20
C LEU A 145 2.89 -7.08 10.90
N GLY A 146 3.76 -7.13 11.91
CA GLY A 146 5.06 -7.80 11.80
C GLY A 146 4.94 -9.30 11.46
N ALA A 147 3.87 -9.96 11.90
CA ALA A 147 3.60 -11.36 11.57
C ALA A 147 3.25 -11.56 10.08
N GLU A 148 2.61 -10.57 9.45
CA GLU A 148 2.37 -10.52 8.01
C GLU A 148 3.67 -10.17 7.23
N GLY A 149 4.73 -9.70 7.91
CA GLY A 149 6.03 -9.37 7.31
C GLY A 149 6.28 -7.88 7.11
N PHE A 150 5.40 -7.00 7.60
CA PHE A 150 5.60 -5.55 7.54
C PHE A 150 6.63 -5.06 8.57
N MET A 151 7.60 -4.29 8.12
CA MET A 151 8.59 -3.64 8.99
C MET A 151 7.98 -2.45 9.71
N THR A 152 7.13 -1.68 9.03
CA THR A 152 6.39 -0.60 9.67
C THR A 152 4.94 -0.57 9.23
N SER A 153 4.08 -0.15 10.14
CA SER A 153 2.68 0.14 9.85
C SER A 153 2.30 1.52 10.37
N LEU A 154 1.36 2.19 9.71
CA LEU A 154 0.85 3.50 10.10
C LEU A 154 -0.65 3.53 9.89
N ARG A 155 -1.38 4.08 10.86
CA ARG A 155 -2.81 4.35 10.75
C ARG A 155 -3.02 5.87 10.70
N LEU A 156 -3.73 6.33 9.68
CA LEU A 156 -4.09 7.73 9.49
C LEU A 156 -5.62 7.83 9.45
N GLY A 157 -6.17 8.67 10.31
CA GLY A 157 -7.61 8.89 10.40
C GLY A 157 -7.95 10.32 10.79
N GLY A 158 -9.14 10.79 10.36
CA GLY A 158 -9.58 12.16 10.60
C GLY A 158 -8.57 13.19 10.08
N ARG A 159 -8.18 14.15 10.93
CA ARG A 159 -7.26 15.24 10.54
C ARG A 159 -5.86 14.75 10.18
N THR A 160 -5.40 13.63 10.74
CA THR A 160 -4.03 13.12 10.50
C THR A 160 -3.81 12.67 9.05
N VAL A 161 -4.88 12.31 8.33
CA VAL A 161 -4.82 12.03 6.89
C VAL A 161 -4.36 13.27 6.12
N GLU A 162 -4.87 14.44 6.49
CA GLU A 162 -4.56 15.73 5.86
C GLU A 162 -3.24 16.33 6.36
N GLU A 163 -2.80 15.98 7.57
CA GLU A 163 -1.53 16.43 8.13
C GLU A 163 -0.33 15.86 7.37
N LEU A 164 -0.38 14.58 6.97
CA LEU A 164 0.65 13.98 6.12
C LEU A 164 0.70 14.69 4.77
N LYS A 165 1.75 15.47 4.52
CA LYS A 165 1.95 16.20 3.27
C LYS A 165 2.75 15.41 2.24
N ARG A 166 3.67 14.55 2.68
CA ARG A 166 4.59 13.89 1.75
C ARG A 166 5.11 12.54 2.21
N ILE A 167 5.14 11.60 1.27
CA ILE A 167 5.89 10.34 1.37
C ILE A 167 7.09 10.44 0.44
N VAL A 168 8.29 10.28 0.99
CA VAL A 168 9.55 10.35 0.23
C VAL A 168 10.32 9.04 0.32
N PHE A 169 10.93 8.65 -0.80
CA PHE A 169 11.76 7.45 -0.92
C PHE A 169 13.21 7.87 -1.12
N ALA A 170 13.88 8.16 -0.02
CA ALA A 170 15.24 8.69 -0.04
C ALA A 170 16.00 8.15 1.16
N ARG A 171 17.31 7.91 0.98
CA ARG A 171 18.19 7.60 2.09
C ARG A 171 18.10 8.72 3.15
N PRO A 172 18.31 8.42 4.43
CA PRO A 172 18.50 9.46 5.43
C PRO A 172 19.59 10.43 4.96
N PRO A 173 19.52 11.72 5.32
CA PRO A 173 20.67 12.60 5.19
C PRO A 173 21.89 11.94 5.83
N ALA A 174 23.07 12.08 5.22
CA ALA A 174 24.29 11.75 5.93
C ALA A 174 24.42 12.74 7.10
N ASP A 175 24.73 12.24 8.29
CA ASP A 175 25.19 13.10 9.37
C ASP A 175 26.61 13.57 8.96
N ASP A 176 26.79 14.89 8.81
CA ASP A 176 28.12 15.52 8.77
C ASP A 176 28.71 15.59 10.18
#